data_AF-D5V403-F1
#
_entry.id   AF-D5V403-F1
#
_cell.length_a   1.000
_cell.length_b   1.000
_cell.length_c   1.000
_cell.angle_alpha   90.00
_cell.angle_beta   90.00
_cell.angle_gamma   90.00
#
_symmetry.space_group_name_H-M   'P 1'
#
loop_
_entity.id
_entity.type
_entity.pdbx_description
1 polymer ?
#
loop_
_entity_poly.entity_id
_entity_poly.type
_entity_poly.pdbx_seq_one_letter_code
_entity_poly.pdbx_strand_id
1 'polypeptide(L)'
;MFESIMEAKIKKWEEEKNKPGYVPPPPVKNTFGKPIEQTLIDEIEELVIKASKSTNEEEKQSLLKKVNSLETQLLLSFENQGLYLVAQKTQKRLQKFRMDNL
;
A
#
# COMPACT_ATOMS: atom_id res chain seq x y z
N MET A 1 -27.79 -12.49 -12.01
CA MET A 1 -27.76 -11.65 -13.24
C MET A 1 -26.45 -10.87 -13.36
N PHE A 2 -25.95 -10.24 -12.30
CA PHE A 2 -24.65 -9.52 -12.30
C PHE A 2 -23.43 -10.43 -12.51
N GLU A 3 -23.43 -11.63 -11.90
CA GLU A 3 -22.35 -12.63 -12.04
C GLU A 3 -22.15 -13.07 -13.50
N SER A 4 -23.25 -13.30 -14.24
CA SER A 4 -23.19 -13.67 -15.67
C SER A 4 -22.60 -12.57 -16.56
N ILE A 5 -22.82 -11.29 -16.20
CA ILE A 5 -22.25 -10.15 -16.94
C ILE A 5 -20.74 -10.03 -16.68
N MET A 6 -20.31 -10.29 -15.45
CA MET A 6 -18.88 -10.29 -15.08
C MET A 6 -18.13 -11.44 -15.76
N GLU A 7 -18.69 -12.65 -15.73
CA GLU A 7 -18.13 -13.82 -16.43
C GLU A 7 -18.00 -13.58 -17.94
N ALA A 8 -19.03 -13.00 -18.57
CA ALA A 8 -18.99 -12.66 -19.99
C ALA A 8 -17.90 -11.62 -20.34
N LYS A 9 -17.69 -10.63 -19.47
CA LYS A 9 -16.63 -9.62 -19.64
C LYS A 9 -15.23 -10.21 -19.47
N ILE A 10 -15.04 -11.10 -18.49
CA ILE A 10 -13.75 -11.79 -18.26
C ILE A 10 -13.40 -12.66 -19.47
N LYS A 11 -14.36 -13.47 -19.94
CA LYS A 11 -14.17 -14.34 -21.10
C LYS A 11 -13.79 -13.53 -22.36
N LYS A 12 -14.49 -12.42 -22.62
CA LYS A 12 -14.19 -11.53 -23.74
C LYS A 12 -12.79 -10.91 -23.64
N TRP A 13 -12.36 -10.56 -22.43
CA TRP A 13 -11.02 -10.02 -22.19
C TRP A 13 -9.91 -11.06 -22.41
N GLU A 14 -10.13 -12.31 -22.00
CA GLU A 14 -9.20 -13.42 -22.27
C GLU A 14 -9.10 -13.73 -23.76
N GLU A 15 -10.22 -13.71 -24.47
CA GLU A 15 -10.26 -13.89 -25.93
C GLU A 15 -9.53 -12.77 -26.67
N GLU A 16 -9.62 -11.52 -26.21
CA GLU A 16 -8.92 -10.37 -26.82
C GLU A 16 -7.41 -10.39 -26.55
N LYS A 17 -6.99 -10.82 -25.36
CA LYS A 17 -5.57 -10.96 -25.00
C LYS A 17 -4.81 -12.01 -25.81
N ASN A 18 -5.49 -13.09 -26.18
CA ASN A 18 -4.89 -14.22 -26.89
C ASN A 18 -4.90 -14.07 -28.42
N LYS A 19 -5.40 -12.94 -28.95
CA LYS A 19 -5.39 -12.69 -30.39
C LYS A 19 -3.98 -12.27 -30.86
N PRO A 20 -3.51 -12.81 -32.00
CA PRO A 20 -2.27 -12.36 -32.61
C PRO A 20 -2.41 -10.87 -32.98
N GLY A 21 -1.54 -10.02 -32.42
CA GLY A 21 -1.58 -8.56 -32.59
C GLY A 21 -2.17 -7.79 -31.40
N TYR A 22 -2.52 -8.45 -30.29
CA TYR A 22 -2.85 -7.76 -29.05
C TYR A 22 -1.64 -6.96 -28.54
N VAL A 23 -1.77 -5.64 -28.54
CA VAL A 23 -0.83 -4.74 -27.87
C VAL A 23 -1.45 -4.36 -26.52
N PRO A 24 -0.83 -4.71 -25.39
CA PRO A 24 -1.33 -4.27 -24.10
C PRO A 24 -1.42 -2.74 -24.10
N PRO A 25 -2.48 -2.15 -23.51
CA PRO A 25 -2.56 -0.70 -23.41
C PRO A 25 -1.29 -0.18 -22.72
N PRO A 26 -0.70 0.92 -23.22
CA PRO A 26 0.50 1.47 -22.62
C PRO A 26 0.23 1.75 -21.14
N PRO A 27 1.21 1.49 -20.25
CA PRO A 27 1.05 1.80 -18.84
C PRO A 27 0.68 3.27 -18.72
N VAL A 28 -0.44 3.54 -18.07
CA VAL A 28 -0.86 4.91 -17.79
C VAL A 28 0.26 5.53 -16.97
N LYS A 29 0.98 6.49 -17.55
CA LYS A 29 1.94 7.29 -16.78
C LYS A 29 1.12 8.01 -15.72
N ASN A 30 1.19 7.55 -14.47
CA ASN A 30 0.63 8.25 -13.34
C ASN A 30 1.32 9.62 -13.25
N THR A 31 0.68 10.64 -13.83
CA THR A 31 1.03 12.05 -13.70
C THR A 31 0.53 12.65 -12.38
N PHE A 32 -0.29 11.90 -11.63
CA PHE A 32 -0.59 12.19 -10.25
C PHE A 32 0.66 11.87 -9.42
N GLY A 33 1.14 12.83 -8.63
CA GLY A 33 2.25 12.64 -7.71
C GLY A 33 2.07 11.42 -6.81
N LYS A 34 3.11 11.03 -6.07
CA LYS A 34 3.05 9.87 -5.16
C LYS A 34 1.73 9.89 -4.37
N PRO A 35 0.95 8.80 -4.36
CA PRO A 35 -0.24 8.69 -3.52
C PRO A 35 0.11 9.07 -2.08
N ILE A 36 -0.78 9.79 -1.40
CA ILE A 36 -0.54 10.26 -0.03
C ILE A 36 -0.17 9.07 0.88
N GLU A 37 -0.81 7.93 0.65
CA GLU A 37 -0.57 6.66 1.33
C GLU A 37 0.86 6.15 1.11
N GLN A 38 1.44 6.33 -0.08
CA GLN A 38 2.82 5.95 -0.35
C GLN A 38 3.81 6.85 0.41
N THR A 39 3.51 8.15 0.49
CA THR A 39 4.32 9.09 1.29
C THR A 39 4.28 8.72 2.78
N LEU A 40 3.12 8.33 3.29
CA LEU A 40 2.98 7.86 4.68
C LEU A 40 3.76 6.55 4.93
N ILE A 41 3.75 5.61 3.97
CA ILE A 41 4.55 4.37 4.07
C ILE A 41 6.04 4.71 4.13
N ASP A 42 6.53 5.57 3.23
CA ASP A 42 7.93 5.97 3.18
C ASP A 42 8.36 6.64 4.50
N GLU A 43 7.54 7.55 5.06
CA GLU A 43 7.83 8.22 6.34
C GLU A 43 7.83 7.24 7.52
N ILE A 44 6.90 6.27 7.55
CA ILE A 44 6.88 5.22 8.58
C ILE A 44 8.17 4.40 8.54
N GLU A 45 8.58 3.93 7.37
CA GLU A 45 9.80 3.13 7.21
C GLU A 45 11.05 3.91 7.63
N GLU A 46 11.15 5.19 7.25
CA GLU A 46 12.23 6.08 7.69
C GLU A 46 12.27 6.27 9.20
N LEU A 47 11.13 6.51 9.84
CA LEU A 47 11.05 6.71 11.29
C LEU A 47 11.41 5.44 12.06
N VAL A 48 11.03 4.26 11.56
CA VAL A 48 11.43 2.96 12.14
C VAL A 48 12.95 2.79 12.07
N ILE A 49 13.57 3.09 10.92
CA ILE A 49 15.03 3.04 10.77
C ILE A 49 15.73 4.06 11.68
N LYS A 50 15.17 5.26 11.85
CA LYS A 50 15.71 6.26 12.77
C LYS A 50 15.63 5.75 14.21
N ALA A 51 14.47 5.22 14.61
CA ALA A 51 14.25 4.69 15.95
C ALA A 51 15.16 3.49 16.28
N SER A 52 15.55 2.68 15.29
CA SER A 52 16.49 1.58 15.51
C SER A 52 17.94 2.02 15.70
N LYS A 53 18.31 3.18 15.12
CA LYS A 53 19.65 3.77 15.25
C LYS A 53 19.78 4.72 16.44
N SER A 54 18.66 5.16 17.04
CA SER A 54 18.66 6.05 18.19
C SER A 54 19.19 5.34 19.44
N THR A 55 20.25 5.90 20.03
CA THR A 55 20.81 5.44 21.32
C THR A 55 20.06 6.00 22.53
N ASN A 56 19.26 7.06 22.32
CA ASN A 56 18.45 7.69 23.36
C ASN A 56 17.05 7.06 23.41
N GLU A 57 16.70 6.48 24.57
CA GLU A 57 15.41 5.81 24.78
C GLU A 57 14.22 6.77 24.68
N GLU A 58 14.33 8.01 25.18
CA GLU A 58 13.24 9.00 25.08
C GLU A 58 12.95 9.39 23.63
N GLU A 59 14.01 9.56 22.84
CA GLU A 59 13.91 9.85 21.41
C GLU A 59 13.32 8.68 20.65
N LYS A 60 13.79 7.45 20.93
CA LYS A 60 13.25 6.22 20.35
C LYS A 60 11.75 6.08 20.63
N GLN A 61 11.31 6.29 21.87
CA GLN A 61 9.90 6.22 22.24
C GLN A 61 9.07 7.32 21.54
N SER A 62 9.61 8.53 21.40
CA SER A 62 8.96 9.62 20.65
C SER A 62 8.76 9.27 19.17
N LEU A 63 9.80 8.72 18.53
CA LEU A 63 9.74 8.27 17.14
C LEU A 63 8.72 7.14 16.94
N LEU A 64 8.68 6.16 17.85
CA LEU A 64 7.71 5.06 17.80
C LEU A 64 6.26 5.54 18.02
N LYS A 65 6.03 6.54 18.86
CA LYS A 65 4.71 7.17 18.99
C LYS A 65 4.29 7.84 17.68
N LYS A 66 5.21 8.53 17.01
CA LYS A 66 4.94 9.14 15.70
C LYS A 66 4.63 8.09 14.64
N VAL A 67 5.38 6.99 14.60
CA VAL A 67 5.12 5.83 13.73
C VAL A 67 3.69 5.31 13.92
N ASN A 68 3.27 5.05 15.16
CA ASN A 68 1.94 4.52 15.43
C ASN A 68 0.82 5.49 14.97
N SER A 69 1.02 6.80 15.12
CA SER A 69 0.07 7.81 14.66
C SER A 69 -0.07 7.80 13.13
N LEU A 70 1.05 7.75 12.40
CA LEU A 70 1.06 7.70 10.94
C LEU A 70 0.48 6.37 10.41
N GLU A 71 0.80 5.25 11.06
CA GLU A 71 0.23 3.95 10.72
C GLU A 71 -1.30 3.97 10.86
N THR A 72 -1.82 4.57 11.93
CA THR A 72 -3.28 4.73 12.12
C THR A 72 -3.91 5.58 11.02
N GLN A 73 -3.29 6.71 10.66
CA GLN A 73 -3.78 7.57 9.57
C GLN A 73 -3.78 6.85 8.22
N LEU A 74 -2.73 6.08 7.93
CA LEU A 74 -2.61 5.30 6.71
C LEU A 74 -3.72 4.24 6.60
N LEU A 75 -3.95 3.48 7.68
CA LEU A 75 -4.98 2.45 7.71
C LEU A 75 -6.38 3.06 7.57
N LEU A 76 -6.66 4.16 8.27
CA LEU A 76 -7.93 4.89 8.12
C LEU A 76 -8.13 5.41 6.70
N SER A 77 -7.08 5.88 6.03
CA SER A 77 -7.18 6.31 4.62
C SER A 77 -7.66 5.18 3.72
N PHE A 78 -7.07 3.98 3.87
CA PHE A 78 -7.50 2.81 3.11
C PHE A 78 -8.92 2.36 3.46
N GLU A 79 -9.30 2.36 4.74
CA GLU A 79 -10.65 1.97 5.16
C GLU A 79 -11.71 2.95 4.64
N ASN A 80 -11.45 4.26 4.68
CA ASN A 80 -12.36 5.28 4.16
C ASN A 80 -12.54 5.18 2.64
N GLN A 81 -11.56 4.62 1.93
CA GLN A 81 -11.65 4.32 0.50
C GLN A 81 -12.28 2.95 0.19
N GLY A 82 -12.69 2.18 1.21
CA GLY A 82 -13.22 0.83 1.07
C GLY A 82 -12.15 -0.22 0.72
N LEU A 83 -10.87 0.12 0.84
CA LEU A 83 -9.71 -0.71 0.49
C LEU A 83 -9.24 -1.57 1.66
N TYR A 84 -10.16 -2.28 2.34
CA TYR A 84 -9.86 -3.06 3.54
C TYR A 84 -8.75 -4.11 3.37
N LEU A 85 -8.71 -4.78 2.21
CA LEU A 85 -7.66 -5.77 1.91
C LEU A 85 -6.28 -5.11 1.78
N VAL A 86 -6.23 -3.88 1.28
CA VAL A 86 -4.98 -3.11 1.18
C VAL A 86 -4.54 -2.68 2.57
N ALA A 87 -5.46 -2.17 3.40
CA ALA A 87 -5.18 -1.83 4.80
C ALA A 87 -4.55 -3.01 5.54
N GLN A 88 -5.16 -4.21 5.48
CA GLN A 88 -4.65 -5.41 6.15
C GLN A 88 -3.27 -5.86 5.62
N LYS A 89 -3.07 -5.84 4.30
CA LYS A 89 -1.77 -6.23 3.71
C LYS A 89 -0.68 -5.23 4.10
N THR A 90 -1.00 -3.94 4.08
CA THR A 90 -0.07 -2.87 4.47
C THR A 90 0.30 -2.97 5.94
N GLN A 91 -0.67 -3.20 6.83
CA GLN A 91 -0.41 -3.42 8.26
C GLN A 91 0.55 -4.59 8.49
N LYS A 92 0.30 -5.75 7.86
CA LYS A 92 1.19 -6.92 7.98
C LYS A 92 2.60 -6.63 7.46
N ARG A 93 2.72 -5.89 6.36
CA ARG A 93 4.03 -5.46 5.82
C ARG A 93 4.76 -4.58 6.82
N LEU A 94 4.11 -3.56 7.38
CA LEU A 94 4.72 -2.63 8.32
C LEU A 94 5.12 -3.32 9.63
N GLN A 95 4.29 -4.24 10.13
CA GLN A 95 4.63 -5.07 11.29
C GLN A 95 5.88 -5.90 11.03
N LYS A 96 5.96 -6.57 9.88
CA LYS A 96 7.15 -7.34 9.50
C LYS A 96 8.38 -6.43 9.42
N PHE A 97 8.26 -5.28 8.75
CA PHE A 97 9.35 -4.31 8.64
C PHE A 97 9.86 -3.85 10.01
N ARG A 98 8.97 -3.60 10.96
CA ARG A 98 9.32 -3.26 12.34
C ARG A 98 10.10 -4.39 13.01
N MET A 99 9.64 -5.64 12.90
CA MET A 99 10.35 -6.80 13.47
C MET A 99 11.74 -7.01 12.87
N ASP A 100 11.91 -6.69 11.58
CA ASP A 100 13.18 -6.86 10.88
C ASP A 100 14.19 -5.74 11.21
N ASN A 101 13.73 -4.59 11.72
CA ASN A 101 14.56 -3.38 11.87
C ASN A 101 14.68 -2.83 13.29
N LEU A 102 13.82 -3.20 14.25
CA LEU A 102 13.86 -2.77 15.65
C LEU A 102 14.33 -3.90 16.57
#